data_AF-A0A844KRQ3-F1
#
_entry.id   AF-A0A844KRQ3-F1
#
_cell.length_a   1.000
_cell.length_b   1.000
_cell.length_c   1.000
_cell.angle_alpha   90.00
_cell.angle_beta   90.00
_cell.angle_gamma   90.00
#
_symmetry.space_group_name_H-M   'P 1'
#
loop_
_entity.id
_entity.type
_entity.pdbx_description
1 polymer ?
#
loop_
_entity_poly.entity_id
_entity_poly.type
_entity_poly.pdbx_seq_one_letter_code
_entity_poly.pdbx_strand_id
1 'polypeptide(L)'
;MIFEGTKKSIFFGLELTRAGNGFPEASLLLPLCNELEITVNELLTGERISQQNYKKKAEENMVNMIREKEENKQKILLTTMIGIISTITFVTLLLVVCFYTDVIALPIKIVLMLIALSVFGVGLYVAMWGDRKIGYFKCRNCNELFTPTFMQYTMGMHIASTRYLKCPHCKTRTWCKKVMTKEC
;
A
#
# COMPACT_ATOMS: atom_id res chain seq x y z
N MET A 1 -41.48 11.30 -17.73
CA MET A 1 -42.29 11.59 -18.94
C MET A 1 -41.61 12.49 -19.97
N ILE A 2 -40.62 13.33 -19.62
CA ILE A 2 -39.95 14.22 -20.60
C ILE A 2 -38.95 13.47 -21.53
N PHE A 3 -38.41 12.32 -21.12
CA PHE A 3 -37.38 11.58 -21.87
C PHE A 3 -37.89 10.64 -22.98
N GLU A 4 -39.18 10.28 -23.00
CA GLU A 4 -39.73 9.39 -24.03
C GLU A 4 -40.10 10.13 -25.31
N GLY A 5 -40.45 11.41 -25.20
CA GLY A 5 -40.72 12.29 -26.35
C GLY A 5 -39.47 12.56 -27.19
N THR A 6 -38.32 12.77 -26.54
CA THR A 6 -37.04 13.05 -27.22
C THR A 6 -36.49 11.82 -27.94
N LYS A 7 -36.74 10.63 -27.39
CA LYS A 7 -36.36 9.35 -28.01
C LYS A 7 -37.05 9.15 -29.37
N LYS A 8 -38.32 9.56 -29.47
CA LYS A 8 -39.12 9.41 -30.70
C LYS A 8 -38.72 10.41 -31.79
N SER A 9 -38.41 11.67 -31.44
CA SER A 9 -37.93 12.66 -32.41
C SER A 9 -36.53 12.37 -32.95
N ILE A 10 -35.62 11.84 -32.13
CA ILE A 10 -34.26 11.50 -32.56
C ILE A 10 -34.25 10.25 -33.44
N PHE A 11 -35.07 9.24 -33.12
CA PHE A 11 -35.17 8.02 -33.93
C PHE A 11 -35.86 8.28 -35.29
N PHE A 12 -36.87 9.16 -35.32
CA PHE A 12 -37.54 9.55 -36.58
C PHE A 12 -36.62 10.38 -37.49
N GLY A 13 -35.67 11.14 -36.93
CA GLY A 13 -34.62 11.81 -37.70
C GLY A 13 -33.59 10.85 -38.29
N LEU A 14 -33.35 9.71 -37.64
CA LEU A 14 -32.38 8.70 -38.11
C LEU A 14 -32.96 7.72 -39.15
N GLU A 15 -34.26 7.44 -39.14
CA GLU A 15 -34.89 6.53 -40.12
C GLU A 15 -35.04 7.12 -41.54
N LEU A 16 -34.74 8.40 -41.74
CA LEU A 16 -34.77 9.03 -43.07
C LEU A 16 -33.52 8.81 -43.93
N THR A 17 -32.49 8.13 -43.44
CA THR A 17 -31.29 7.80 -44.24
C THR A 17 -31.38 6.40 -44.86
N ARG A 18 -32.52 6.09 -45.50
CA ARG A 18 -32.70 4.88 -46.31
C ARG A 18 -32.23 5.04 -47.77
N ALA A 19 -31.19 5.84 -47.99
CA ALA A 19 -30.47 5.93 -49.24
C ALA A 19 -29.01 6.26 -48.93
N GLY A 20 -28.08 5.38 -49.33
CA GLY A 20 -26.66 5.56 -49.07
C GLY A 20 -26.12 6.84 -49.69
N ASN A 21 -25.59 7.72 -48.84
CA ASN A 21 -24.43 8.59 -49.11
C ASN A 21 -24.14 9.48 -47.89
N GLY A 22 -22.88 9.46 -47.44
CA GLY A 22 -22.28 10.52 -46.62
C GLY A 22 -22.53 10.43 -45.11
N PHE A 23 -21.47 10.14 -44.36
CA PHE A 23 -21.35 10.62 -42.98
C PHE A 23 -21.63 12.14 -42.99
N PRO A 24 -22.46 12.69 -42.08
CA PRO A 24 -22.65 14.13 -42.01
C PRO A 24 -21.31 14.79 -41.75
N GLU A 25 -21.03 15.83 -42.54
CA GLU A 25 -19.77 16.57 -42.56
C GLU A 25 -19.36 17.00 -41.14
N ALA A 26 -18.10 16.76 -40.76
CA ALA A 26 -17.56 16.96 -39.41
C ALA A 26 -17.70 18.41 -38.88
N SER A 27 -18.03 19.35 -39.77
CA SER A 27 -18.33 20.76 -39.52
C SER A 27 -19.63 20.99 -38.74
N LEU A 28 -20.61 20.09 -38.80
CA LEU A 28 -21.89 20.18 -38.07
C LEU A 28 -21.93 19.36 -36.77
N LEU A 29 -20.94 18.49 -36.54
CA LEU A 29 -20.87 17.64 -35.34
C LEU A 29 -20.22 18.38 -34.15
N LEU A 30 -19.25 19.26 -34.44
CA LEU A 30 -18.53 20.04 -33.43
C LEU A 30 -19.43 21.03 -32.65
N PRO A 31 -20.37 21.77 -33.30
CA PRO A 31 -21.28 22.66 -32.58
C PRO A 31 -22.22 21.89 -31.63
N LEU A 32 -22.66 20.67 -32.03
CA LEU A 32 -23.54 19.85 -31.19
C LEU A 32 -22.82 19.29 -29.95
N CYS A 33 -21.56 18.87 -30.08
CA CYS A 33 -20.77 18.39 -28.95
C CYS A 33 -20.39 19.51 -27.97
N ASN A 34 -20.30 20.76 -28.46
CA ASN A 34 -19.94 21.92 -27.65
C ASN A 34 -21.13 22.48 -26.85
N GLU A 35 -22.36 22.38 -27.38
CA GLU A 35 -23.58 22.79 -26.66
C GLU A 35 -24.02 21.73 -25.62
N LEU A 36 -23.62 20.46 -25.79
CA LEU A 36 -24.00 19.35 -24.90
C LEU A 36 -22.87 18.85 -23.97
N GLU A 37 -21.67 19.46 -24.01
CA GLU A 37 -20.46 19.08 -23.26
C GLU A 37 -20.15 17.55 -23.27
N ILE A 38 -20.23 16.91 -24.43
CA ILE A 38 -19.92 15.46 -24.56
C ILE A 38 -18.90 15.19 -25.66
N THR A 39 -18.09 14.16 -25.45
CA THR A 39 -17.03 13.77 -26.38
C THR A 39 -17.54 12.79 -27.43
N VAL A 40 -16.97 12.82 -28.65
CA VAL A 40 -17.40 11.98 -29.81
C VAL A 40 -17.41 10.47 -29.48
N ASN A 41 -16.57 10.04 -28.53
CA ASN A 41 -16.51 8.66 -28.07
C ASN A 41 -17.75 8.25 -27.23
N GLU A 42 -18.41 9.17 -26.53
CA GLU A 42 -19.66 8.91 -25.80
C GLU A 42 -20.86 8.76 -26.75
N LEU A 43 -20.83 9.49 -27.87
CA LEU A 43 -21.86 9.41 -28.91
C LEU A 43 -21.84 8.07 -29.66
N LEU A 44 -20.66 7.49 -29.86
CA LEU A 44 -20.48 6.22 -30.57
C LEU A 44 -20.71 4.98 -29.68
N THR A 45 -20.60 5.12 -28.36
CA THR A 45 -20.73 3.99 -27.42
C THR A 45 -22.10 3.92 -26.75
N GLY A 46 -22.93 4.95 -26.87
CA GLY A 46 -24.30 5.00 -26.30
C GLY A 46 -24.35 4.96 -24.77
N GLU A 47 -23.20 5.05 -24.10
CA GLU A 47 -23.06 4.98 -22.65
C GLU A 47 -22.24 6.19 -22.17
N ARG A 48 -22.84 7.00 -21.29
CA ARG A 48 -22.20 8.18 -20.70
C ARG A 48 -21.15 7.70 -19.72
N ILE A 49 -19.86 7.86 -20.03
CA ILE A 49 -18.79 7.56 -19.07
C ILE A 49 -18.78 8.70 -18.06
N SER A 50 -19.59 8.56 -17.00
CA SER A 50 -19.71 9.61 -15.99
C SER A 50 -18.35 9.87 -15.33
N GLN A 51 -17.84 11.10 -15.48
CA GLN A 51 -16.70 11.65 -14.73
C GLN A 51 -16.84 11.43 -13.21
N GLN A 52 -18.07 11.22 -12.72
CA GLN A 52 -18.40 10.89 -11.34
C GLN A 52 -17.83 9.56 -10.86
N ASN A 53 -17.80 8.51 -11.71
CA ASN A 53 -17.21 7.22 -11.34
C ASN A 53 -15.68 7.25 -11.31
N TYR A 54 -15.04 8.05 -12.18
CA TYR A 54 -13.59 8.27 -12.12
C TYR A 54 -13.19 9.06 -10.87
N LYS A 55 -13.93 10.14 -10.54
CA LYS A 55 -13.71 10.93 -9.33
C LYS A 55 -13.95 10.11 -8.06
N LYS A 56 -15.06 9.35 -7.97
CA LYS A 56 -15.32 8.47 -6.82
C LYS A 56 -14.23 7.43 -6.61
N LYS A 57 -13.75 6.79 -7.68
CA LYS A 57 -12.68 5.79 -7.58
C LYS A 57 -11.34 6.41 -7.19
N ALA A 58 -11.04 7.61 -7.70
CA ALA A 58 -9.85 8.37 -7.30
C ALA A 58 -9.93 8.83 -5.83
N GLU A 59 -11.11 9.28 -5.38
CA GLU A 59 -11.38 9.67 -3.99
C GLU A 59 -11.30 8.47 -3.05
N GLU A 60 -11.91 7.34 -3.40
CA GLU A 60 -11.83 6.09 -2.62
C GLU A 60 -10.39 5.58 -2.52
N ASN A 61 -9.62 5.62 -3.61
CA ASN A 61 -8.20 5.27 -3.59
C ASN A 61 -7.40 6.22 -2.67
N MET A 62 -7.69 7.53 -2.71
CA MET A 62 -7.03 8.51 -1.86
C MET A 62 -7.34 8.30 -0.38
N VAL A 63 -8.61 8.03 -0.03
CA VAL A 63 -9.03 7.72 1.34
C VAL A 63 -8.40 6.42 1.84
N ASN A 64 -8.33 5.38 1.00
CA ASN A 64 -7.68 4.13 1.36
C ASN A 64 -6.18 4.30 1.64
N MET A 65 -5.47 5.12 0.85
CA MET A 65 -4.06 5.42 1.11
C MET A 65 -3.86 6.16 2.44
N ILE A 66 -4.74 7.12 2.78
CA ILE A 66 -4.68 7.85 4.06
C ILE A 66 -4.92 6.89 5.24
N ARG A 67 -5.93 6.02 5.12
CA ARG A 67 -6.25 5.02 6.15
C ARG A 67 -5.11 4.02 6.33
N GLU A 68 -4.54 3.49 5.25
CA GLU A 68 -3.39 2.58 5.32
C GLU A 68 -2.19 3.25 6.01
N LYS A 69 -1.94 4.52 5.72
CA LYS A 69 -0.85 5.28 6.35
C LYS A 69 -1.05 5.41 7.85
N GLU A 70 -2.27 5.70 8.31
CA GLU A 70 -2.55 5.83 9.73
C GLU A 70 -2.50 4.47 10.44
N GLU A 71 -3.09 3.43 9.87
CA GLU A 71 -2.97 2.07 10.41
C GLU A 71 -1.52 1.60 10.50
N ASN A 72 -0.71 1.89 9.47
CA ASN A 72 0.72 1.54 9.47
C ASN A 72 1.49 2.31 10.55
N LYS A 73 1.18 3.59 10.79
CA LYS A 73 1.78 4.35 11.90
C LYS A 73 1.43 3.74 13.26
N GLN A 74 0.15 3.44 13.48
CA GLN A 74 -0.30 2.82 14.73
C GLN A 74 0.39 1.47 14.96
N LYS A 75 0.50 0.65 13.91
CA LYS A 75 1.24 -0.63 13.95
C LYS A 75 2.74 -0.43 14.24
N ILE A 76 3.38 0.61 13.67
CA ILE A 76 4.80 0.93 13.95
C ILE A 76 4.97 1.29 15.42
N LEU A 77 4.12 2.18 15.94
CA LEU A 77 4.19 2.60 17.34
C LEU A 77 4.03 1.41 18.27
N LEU A 78 3.01 0.57 18.04
CA LEU A 78 2.74 -0.60 18.87
C LEU A 78 3.88 -1.63 18.82
N THR A 79 4.40 -1.95 17.63
CA THR A 79 5.51 -2.90 17.47
C THR A 79 6.81 -2.38 18.07
N THR A 80 7.06 -1.07 17.97
CA THR A 80 8.21 -0.41 18.60
C THR A 80 8.10 -0.44 20.12
N MET A 81 6.93 -0.16 20.70
CA MET A 81 6.70 -0.21 22.15
C MET A 81 6.94 -1.62 22.71
N ILE A 82 6.48 -2.67 22.01
CA ILE A 82 6.74 -4.06 22.41
C ILE A 82 8.25 -4.35 22.44
N GLY A 83 8.99 -3.91 21.42
CA GLY A 83 10.44 -4.07 21.37
C GLY A 83 11.16 -3.36 22.52
N ILE A 84 10.73 -2.14 22.87
CA ILE A 84 11.29 -1.37 23.99
C ILE A 84 11.01 -2.07 25.32
N ILE A 85 9.75 -2.44 25.59
CA ILE A 85 9.35 -3.10 26.84
C ILE A 85 10.08 -4.43 27.01
N SER A 86 10.22 -5.21 25.94
CA SER A 86 10.98 -6.46 25.95
C SER A 86 12.46 -6.22 26.29
N THR A 87 13.07 -5.17 25.76
CA THR A 87 14.46 -4.82 26.04
C THR A 87 14.64 -4.36 27.49
N ILE A 88 13.74 -3.52 28.00
CA ILE A 88 13.77 -3.08 29.40
C ILE A 88 13.66 -4.28 30.34
N THR A 89 12.69 -5.16 30.10
CA THR A 89 12.48 -6.38 30.91
C THR A 89 13.73 -7.26 30.93
N PHE A 90 14.37 -7.44 29.77
CA PHE A 90 15.62 -8.19 29.66
C PHE A 90 16.76 -7.56 30.45
N VAL A 91 16.96 -6.24 30.32
CA VAL A 91 17.98 -5.50 31.07
C VAL A 91 17.72 -5.58 32.58
N THR A 92 16.49 -5.39 33.04
CA THR A 92 16.13 -5.50 34.46
C THR A 92 16.43 -6.90 35.00
N LEU A 93 16.06 -7.97 34.29
CA LEU A 93 16.36 -9.33 34.70
C LEU A 93 17.87 -9.61 34.72
N LEU A 94 18.62 -9.09 33.74
CA LEU A 94 20.08 -9.18 33.76
C LEU A 94 20.69 -8.47 34.97
N LEU A 95 20.23 -7.27 35.31
CA LEU A 95 20.72 -6.55 36.48
C LEU A 95 20.43 -7.33 37.77
N VAL A 96 19.23 -7.89 37.93
CA VAL A 96 18.89 -8.75 39.08
C VAL A 96 19.85 -9.94 39.17
N VAL A 97 20.11 -10.61 38.06
CA VAL A 97 21.05 -11.75 38.02
C VAL A 97 22.48 -11.33 38.35
N CYS A 98 22.91 -10.14 37.93
CA CYS A 98 24.26 -9.61 38.17
C CYS A 98 24.47 -9.06 39.58
N PHE A 99 23.47 -8.43 40.21
CA PHE A 99 23.61 -7.85 41.55
C PHE A 99 23.44 -8.89 42.67
N TYR A 100 22.67 -9.95 42.43
CA TYR A 100 22.37 -10.97 43.43
C TYR A 100 23.13 -12.28 43.19
N THR A 101 24.31 -12.23 42.54
CA THR A 101 25.10 -13.41 42.19
C THR A 101 25.51 -14.26 43.38
N ASP A 102 25.77 -13.62 44.53
CA ASP A 102 26.29 -14.31 45.72
C ASP A 102 25.18 -14.87 46.62
N VAL A 103 23.94 -14.40 46.43
CA VAL A 103 22.76 -14.79 47.22
C VAL A 103 21.95 -15.88 46.49
N ILE A 104 21.98 -15.88 45.16
CA ILE A 104 21.15 -16.77 44.33
C ILE A 104 21.92 -18.05 43.99
N ALA A 105 21.33 -19.21 44.27
CA ALA A 105 21.88 -20.51 43.89
C ALA A 105 22.03 -20.65 42.36
N LEU A 106 23.13 -21.27 41.91
CA LEU A 106 23.44 -21.53 40.49
C LEU A 106 22.26 -22.07 39.64
N PRO A 107 21.46 -23.06 40.07
CA PRO A 107 20.35 -23.57 39.25
C PRO A 107 19.27 -22.51 38.99
N ILE A 108 18.95 -21.69 40.00
CA ILE A 108 17.95 -20.62 39.88
C ILE A 108 18.46 -19.54 38.91
N LYS A 109 19.75 -19.21 38.97
CA LYS A 109 20.39 -18.26 38.05
C LYS A 109 20.28 -18.70 36.58
N ILE A 110 20.52 -19.99 36.30
CA ILE A 110 20.40 -20.54 34.95
C ILE A 110 18.95 -20.43 34.46
N VAL A 111 17.97 -20.81 35.30
CA VAL A 111 16.55 -20.72 34.94
C VAL A 111 16.14 -19.26 34.66
N LEU A 112 16.53 -18.31 35.50
CA LEU A 112 16.26 -16.89 35.28
C LEU A 112 16.87 -16.37 33.98
N MET A 113 18.09 -16.79 33.65
CA MET A 113 18.75 -16.39 32.41
C MET A 113 18.05 -16.97 31.17
N LEU A 114 17.59 -18.23 31.23
CA LEU A 114 16.81 -18.85 30.16
C LEU A 114 15.48 -18.13 29.94
N ILE A 115 14.78 -17.77 31.02
CA ILE A 115 13.54 -16.99 30.95
C ILE A 115 13.81 -15.63 30.30
N ALA A 116 14.83 -14.91 30.75
CA ALA A 116 15.21 -13.61 30.20
C ALA A 116 15.50 -13.68 28.69
N LEU A 117 16.31 -14.66 28.26
CA LEU A 117 16.62 -14.89 26.84
C LEU A 117 15.38 -15.24 26.03
N SER A 118 14.48 -16.08 26.58
CA SER A 118 13.25 -16.48 25.89
C SER A 118 12.31 -15.29 25.68
N VAL A 119 12.10 -14.45 26.71
CA VAL A 119 11.25 -13.24 26.63
C VAL A 119 11.83 -12.26 25.63
N PHE A 120 13.14 -12.03 25.68
CA PHE A 120 13.83 -11.13 24.76
C PHE A 120 13.77 -11.63 23.32
N GLY A 121 13.99 -12.93 23.09
CA GLY A 121 13.92 -13.54 21.76
C GLY A 121 12.52 -13.43 21.15
N VAL A 122 11.47 -13.71 21.93
CA VAL A 122 10.08 -13.58 21.47
C VAL A 122 9.74 -12.12 21.17
N GLY A 123 10.11 -11.18 22.05
CA GLY A 123 9.85 -9.76 21.85
C GLY A 123 10.54 -9.20 20.62
N LEU A 124 11.81 -9.55 20.39
CA LEU A 124 12.54 -9.19 19.17
C LEU A 124 11.88 -9.80 17.92
N TYR A 125 11.51 -11.08 17.97
CA TYR A 125 10.86 -11.75 16.84
C TYR A 125 9.57 -11.03 16.43
N VAL A 126 8.70 -10.70 17.39
CA VAL A 126 7.45 -9.97 17.14
C VAL A 126 7.72 -8.58 16.59
N ALA A 127 8.68 -7.84 17.17
CA ALA A 127 9.03 -6.50 16.71
C ALA A 127 9.57 -6.51 15.26
N MET A 128 10.48 -7.44 14.93
CA MET A 128 11.06 -7.57 13.59
C MET A 128 10.04 -8.05 12.56
N TRP A 129 9.18 -9.00 12.94
CA TRP A 129 8.11 -9.49 12.08
C TRP A 129 7.08 -8.39 11.78
N GLY A 130 6.73 -7.61 12.79
CA GLY A 130 5.88 -6.43 12.67
C GLY A 130 6.48 -5.39 11.74
N ASP A 131 7.69 -4.91 12.02
CA ASP A 131 8.34 -3.86 11.22
C ASP A 131 8.53 -4.26 9.74
N ARG A 132 8.79 -5.54 9.47
CA ARG A 132 8.90 -6.09 8.11
C ARG A 132 7.58 -6.00 7.34
N LYS A 133 6.45 -6.27 7.99
CA LYS A 133 5.13 -6.21 7.35
C LYS A 133 4.65 -4.79 7.12
N ILE A 134 5.19 -3.82 7.86
CA ILE A 134 4.77 -2.44 7.77
C ILE A 134 5.59 -1.70 6.71
N GLY A 135 4.91 -1.34 5.62
CA GLY A 135 5.51 -0.67 4.46
C GLY A 135 6.13 -1.64 3.44
N TYR A 136 6.74 -1.05 2.42
CA TYR A 136 7.34 -1.74 1.27
C TYR A 136 8.77 -1.26 1.07
N PHE A 137 9.58 -2.04 0.35
CA PHE A 137 10.92 -1.64 -0.04
C PHE A 137 10.96 -1.37 -1.55
N LYS A 138 11.43 -0.19 -1.93
CA LYS A 138 11.62 0.21 -3.33
C LYS A 138 13.02 -0.18 -3.81
N CYS A 139 13.10 -0.97 -4.88
CA CYS A 139 14.37 -1.35 -5.49
C CYS A 139 14.99 -0.16 -6.26
N ARG A 140 16.30 0.06 -6.16
CA ARG A 140 16.99 1.13 -6.92
C ARG A 140 17.18 0.80 -8.40
N ASN A 141 17.17 -0.48 -8.76
CA ASN A 141 17.41 -0.94 -10.14
C ASN A 141 16.12 -0.97 -10.97
N CYS A 142 15.08 -1.64 -10.47
CA CYS A 142 13.82 -1.81 -11.21
C CYS A 142 12.66 -0.96 -10.67
N ASN A 143 12.85 -0.16 -9.62
CA ASN A 143 11.83 0.68 -8.97
C ASN A 143 10.59 -0.04 -8.41
N GLU A 144 10.50 -1.35 -8.58
CA GLU A 144 9.39 -2.16 -8.09
C GLU A 144 9.35 -2.23 -6.55
N LEU A 145 8.14 -2.30 -6.01
CA LEU A 145 7.85 -2.35 -4.58
C LEU A 145 7.65 -3.80 -4.14
N PHE A 146 8.40 -4.23 -3.13
CA PHE A 146 8.28 -5.60 -2.61
C PHE A 146 8.44 -5.66 -1.09
N THR A 147 7.95 -6.74 -0.50
CA THR A 147 8.20 -7.08 0.90
C THR A 147 9.32 -8.13 0.95
N PRO A 148 10.47 -7.84 1.58
CA PRO A 148 11.57 -8.80 1.67
C PRO A 148 11.15 -10.03 2.46
N THR A 149 11.88 -11.15 2.34
CA THR A 149 11.69 -12.32 3.24
C THR A 149 12.21 -12.05 4.65
N PHE A 150 11.80 -12.81 5.67
CA PHE A 150 12.23 -12.57 7.06
C PHE A 150 13.75 -12.69 7.23
N MET A 151 14.33 -13.72 6.63
CA MET A 151 15.79 -13.92 6.61
C MET A 151 16.51 -12.78 5.91
N GLN A 152 16.04 -12.34 4.74
CA GLN A 152 16.65 -11.23 4.01
C GLN A 152 16.53 -9.90 4.77
N TYR A 153 15.40 -9.67 5.42
CA TYR A 153 15.16 -8.46 6.21
C TYR A 153 16.09 -8.40 7.43
N THR A 154 16.24 -9.53 8.13
CA THR A 154 17.03 -9.66 9.37
C THR A 154 18.53 -9.64 9.11
N MET A 155 18.99 -10.39 8.11
CA MET A 155 20.42 -10.53 7.77
C MET A 155 20.93 -9.47 6.79
N GLY A 156 20.04 -8.62 6.28
CA GLY A 156 20.39 -7.54 5.36
C GLY A 156 21.14 -6.41 6.07
N MET A 157 22.23 -5.95 5.46
CA MET A 157 22.94 -4.77 5.93
C MET A 157 22.03 -3.55 5.87
N HIS A 158 21.98 -2.75 6.93
CA HIS A 158 21.07 -1.61 7.06
C HIS A 158 21.83 -0.31 7.31
N ILE A 159 21.39 0.76 6.65
CA ILE A 159 21.84 2.13 6.88
C ILE A 159 20.58 2.98 7.05
N ALA A 160 20.31 3.41 8.28
CA ALA A 160 19.11 4.15 8.66
C ALA A 160 17.81 3.49 8.11
N SER A 161 17.16 4.12 7.13
CA SER A 161 15.92 3.64 6.51
C SER A 161 16.12 2.82 5.21
N THR A 162 17.38 2.56 4.84
CA THR A 162 17.74 1.77 3.65
C THR A 162 18.34 0.43 4.06
N ARG A 163 18.05 -0.61 3.27
CA ARG A 163 18.55 -1.97 3.51
C ARG A 163 19.06 -2.58 2.22
N TYR A 164 20.19 -3.28 2.30
CA TYR A 164 20.77 -4.01 1.18
C TYR A 164 20.04 -5.35 1.01
N LEU A 165 19.18 -5.43 0.01
CA LEU A 165 18.25 -6.55 -0.20
C LEU A 165 18.35 -7.07 -1.64
N LYS A 166 18.08 -8.37 -1.82
CA LYS A 166 17.93 -8.99 -3.15
C LYS A 166 16.50 -8.78 -3.63
N CYS A 167 16.33 -8.07 -4.74
CA CYS A 167 15.01 -7.85 -5.32
C CYS A 167 14.44 -9.17 -5.89
N PRO A 168 13.16 -9.52 -5.63
CA PRO A 168 12.55 -10.71 -6.21
C PRO A 168 12.28 -10.58 -7.71
N HIS A 169 12.12 -9.35 -8.22
CA HIS A 169 11.82 -9.07 -9.64
C HIS A 169 13.09 -9.11 -10.50
N CYS A 170 14.06 -8.23 -10.22
CA CYS A 170 15.29 -8.15 -11.00
C CYS A 170 16.43 -9.05 -10.50
N LYS A 171 16.26 -9.75 -9.37
CA LYS A 171 17.22 -10.69 -8.77
C LYS A 171 18.58 -10.10 -8.36
N THR A 172 18.82 -8.81 -8.58
CA THR A 172 20.04 -8.10 -8.16
C THR A 172 19.94 -7.65 -6.71
N ARG A 173 21.10 -7.56 -6.04
CA ARG A 173 21.20 -7.01 -4.68
C ARG A 173 21.49 -5.52 -4.76
N THR A 174 20.62 -4.72 -4.17
CA THR A 174 20.73 -3.25 -4.17
C THR A 174 20.28 -2.66 -2.85
N TRP A 175 20.71 -1.44 -2.57
CA TRP A 175 20.16 -0.63 -1.48
C TRP A 175 18.71 -0.26 -1.80
N CYS A 176 17.78 -0.82 -1.03
CA CYS A 176 16.35 -0.60 -1.16
C CYS A 176 15.88 0.34 -0.04
N LYS A 177 15.06 1.34 -0.38
CA LYS A 177 14.53 2.33 0.56
C LYS A 177 13.16 1.89 1.09
N LYS A 178 12.92 2.00 2.40
CA LYS A 178 11.61 1.74 3.00
C LYS A 178 10.64 2.88 2.66
N VAL A 179 9.46 2.53 2.13
CA VAL A 179 8.35 3.43 1.82
C VAL A 179 7.07 2.92 2.49
N MET A 180 6.23 3.82 3.01
CA MET A 180 5.08 3.43 3.85
C MET A 180 3.77 3.23 3.07
N THR A 181 3.73 3.67 1.81
CA THR A 181 2.56 3.63 0.93
C THR A 181 2.98 3.12 -0.45
N LYS A 182 2.07 2.43 -1.15
CA LYS A 182 2.21 2.18 -2.58
C LYS A 182 1.80 3.46 -3.31
N GLU A 183 2.75 4.11 -3.96
CA GLU A 183 2.42 5.12 -4.97
C GLU A 183 1.88 4.35 -6.19
N CYS A 184 0.63 4.61 -6.56
CA CYS A 184 -0.01 4.05 -7.76
C CYS A 184 0.41 4.84 -9.00
#